data_AF-A0A9Y2IKV6-F1
#
_entry.id   AF-A0A9Y2IKV6-F1
#
_cell.length_a   1.000
_cell.length_b   1.000
_cell.length_c   1.000
_cell.angle_alpha   90.00
_cell.angle_beta   90.00
_cell.angle_gamma   90.00
#
_symmetry.space_group_name_H-M   'P 1'
#
loop_
_entity.id
_entity.type
_entity.pdbx_description
1 polymer ?
#
loop_
_entity_poly.entity_id
_entity_poly.type
_entity_poly.pdbx_seq_one_letter_code
_entity_poly.pdbx_strand_id
1 'polypeptide(L)'
;MKLTTIRTRGGTRAARAEGDGTLVELPYPDVGALLLDPQWPVAAGQRVHEAMFCDRAPLLTRPGKVVRVDLGRRSFHVTRPESLAGPRDAIVLPDESVATTWKTEPAVVIGRLGTIAGFSILNEVTVGWLSLGPALVTPDELPGGLLPRLTLHSFVDGRPVQKTDTGDLDFVALVHRLSQHLRLDPGDVVAAGHEKVPLLLSEGSVLETEIDEIGFHENVLKRVEWVSPSPGRCRGGRRCGD
;
A
#
# COMPACT_ATOMS: atom_id res chain seq x y z
N MET A 1 1.65 -12.63 13.34
CA MET A 1 1.10 -13.08 12.04
C MET A 1 1.53 -12.19 10.86
N LYS A 2 1.64 -12.78 9.66
CA LYS A 2 1.83 -12.06 8.39
C LYS A 2 0.62 -12.28 7.48
N LEU A 3 -0.11 -11.21 7.17
CA LEU A 3 -1.35 -11.25 6.40
C LEU A 3 -1.19 -10.57 5.04
N THR A 4 -1.92 -11.02 4.03
CA THR A 4 -1.89 -10.44 2.68
C THR A 4 -3.25 -10.59 2.03
N THR A 5 -3.46 -9.88 0.92
CA THR A 5 -4.63 -10.08 0.06
C THR A 5 -4.13 -10.66 -1.25
N ILE A 6 -4.71 -11.78 -1.67
CA ILE A 6 -4.37 -12.44 -2.93
C ILE A 6 -5.50 -12.32 -3.95
N ARG A 7 -5.14 -12.36 -5.23
CA ARG A 7 -6.09 -12.55 -6.32
C ARG A 7 -6.43 -14.03 -6.45
N THR A 8 -7.69 -14.30 -6.69
CA THR A 8 -8.26 -15.63 -6.91
C THR A 8 -9.14 -15.59 -8.17
N ARG A 9 -9.64 -16.74 -8.63
CA ARG A 9 -10.60 -16.78 -9.75
C ARG A 9 -11.90 -16.00 -9.48
N GLY A 10 -12.29 -15.85 -8.21
CA GLY A 10 -13.56 -15.22 -7.82
C GLY A 10 -13.45 -13.77 -7.35
N GLY A 11 -12.28 -13.12 -7.53
CA GLY A 11 -11.98 -11.81 -6.94
C GLY A 11 -10.77 -11.89 -6.03
N THR A 12 -10.81 -11.26 -4.87
CA THR A 12 -9.71 -11.30 -3.89
C THR A 12 -10.08 -12.10 -2.64
N ARG A 13 -9.05 -12.56 -1.91
CA ARG A 13 -9.19 -13.12 -0.57
C ARG A 13 -8.09 -12.64 0.35
N ALA A 14 -8.40 -12.47 1.63
CA ALA A 14 -7.38 -12.42 2.66
C ALA A 14 -6.67 -13.77 2.76
N ALA A 15 -5.38 -13.73 3.03
CA ALA A 15 -4.56 -14.91 3.27
C ALA A 15 -3.54 -14.64 4.38
N ARG A 16 -3.16 -15.69 5.10
CA ARG A 16 -2.04 -15.69 6.06
C ARG A 16 -0.84 -16.35 5.40
N ALA A 17 0.34 -15.77 5.57
CA ALA A 17 1.60 -16.40 5.20
C ALA A 17 2.12 -17.27 6.36
N GLU A 18 2.50 -18.50 6.04
CA GLU A 18 3.18 -19.45 6.93
C GLU A 18 4.70 -19.28 6.85
N GLY A 19 5.43 -19.84 7.81
CA GLY A 19 6.89 -19.73 7.90
C GLY A 19 7.65 -20.36 6.72
N ASP A 20 7.02 -21.25 5.97
CA ASP A 20 7.57 -21.87 4.75
C ASP A 20 7.23 -21.08 3.47
N GLY A 21 6.54 -19.94 3.59
CA GLY A 21 6.09 -19.11 2.47
C GLY A 21 4.73 -19.50 1.90
N THR A 22 4.12 -20.59 2.36
CA THR A 22 2.77 -21.00 1.95
C THR A 22 1.76 -19.95 2.34
N LEU A 23 0.78 -19.71 1.47
CA LEU A 23 -0.35 -18.83 1.77
C LEU A 23 -1.58 -19.68 2.11
N VAL A 24 -2.24 -19.35 3.21
CA VAL A 24 -3.49 -19.97 3.65
C VAL A 24 -4.62 -18.97 3.47
N GLU A 25 -5.61 -19.32 2.64
CA GLU A 25 -6.81 -18.51 2.42
C GLU A 25 -7.65 -18.42 3.70
N LEU A 26 -8.19 -17.22 3.93
CA LEU A 26 -9.09 -16.88 5.01
C LEU A 26 -10.49 -16.58 4.44
N PRO A 27 -11.57 -16.71 5.23
CA PRO A 27 -12.94 -16.54 4.74
C PRO A 27 -13.35 -15.05 4.58
N TYR A 28 -12.41 -14.19 4.20
CA TYR A 28 -12.61 -12.76 4.01
C TYR A 28 -12.14 -12.33 2.61
N PRO A 29 -12.79 -11.33 1.99
CA PRO A 29 -12.43 -10.88 0.65
C PRO A 29 -11.08 -10.14 0.59
N ASP A 30 -10.64 -9.52 1.68
CA ASP A 30 -9.32 -8.89 1.80
C ASP A 30 -8.95 -8.69 3.28
N VAL A 31 -7.72 -8.25 3.54
CA VAL A 31 -7.25 -7.96 4.91
C VAL A 31 -8.06 -6.84 5.57
N GLY A 32 -8.56 -5.87 4.81
CA GLY A 32 -9.41 -4.80 5.36
C GLY A 32 -10.70 -5.34 5.98
N ALA A 33 -11.41 -6.22 5.27
CA ALA A 33 -12.61 -6.88 5.75
C ALA A 33 -12.33 -7.80 6.94
N LEU A 34 -11.18 -8.47 6.96
CA LEU A 34 -10.73 -9.24 8.13
C LEU A 34 -10.57 -8.33 9.36
N LEU A 35 -9.90 -7.18 9.23
CA LEU A 35 -9.67 -6.25 10.35
C LEU A 35 -10.94 -5.63 10.94
N LEU A 36 -12.06 -5.67 10.22
CA LEU A 36 -13.36 -5.25 10.73
C LEU A 36 -13.94 -6.26 11.74
N ASP A 37 -13.52 -7.53 11.69
CA ASP A 37 -13.95 -8.55 12.64
C ASP A 37 -13.41 -8.23 14.05
N PRO A 38 -14.28 -8.15 15.08
CA PRO A 38 -13.83 -7.93 16.47
C PRO A 38 -12.86 -8.99 16.99
N GLN A 39 -12.89 -10.19 16.43
CA GLN A 39 -12.03 -11.31 16.77
C GLN A 39 -11.09 -11.67 15.61
N TRP A 40 -10.73 -10.71 14.77
CA TRP A 40 -9.87 -10.93 13.61
C TRP A 40 -8.58 -11.71 13.91
N PRO A 41 -7.89 -11.59 15.07
CA PRO A 41 -6.71 -12.42 15.34
C PRO A 41 -7.05 -13.92 15.42
N VAL A 42 -8.20 -14.25 16.02
CA VAL A 42 -8.69 -15.64 16.09
C VAL A 42 -9.11 -16.11 14.71
N ALA A 43 -9.82 -15.26 13.96
CA ALA A 43 -10.25 -15.57 12.59
C ALA A 43 -9.06 -15.78 11.64
N ALA A 44 -8.01 -14.95 11.77
CA ALA A 44 -6.74 -15.08 11.06
C ALA A 44 -5.98 -16.36 11.44
N GLY A 45 -6.26 -16.94 12.61
CA GLY A 45 -5.76 -18.22 13.08
C GLY A 45 -6.40 -19.44 12.38
N GLN A 46 -7.59 -19.29 11.80
CA GLN A 46 -8.29 -20.38 11.16
C GLN A 46 -7.62 -20.79 9.85
N ARG A 47 -7.61 -22.10 9.57
CA ARG A 47 -7.17 -22.64 8.27
C ARG A 47 -8.40 -23.04 7.47
N VAL A 48 -8.61 -22.41 6.32
CA VAL A 48 -9.68 -22.80 5.39
C VAL A 48 -9.11 -23.65 4.27
N HIS A 49 -8.24 -23.08 3.46
CA HIS A 49 -7.63 -23.74 2.32
C HIS A 49 -6.22 -23.20 2.06
N GLU A 50 -5.35 -24.01 1.48
CA GLU A 50 -4.07 -23.55 0.98
C GLU A 50 -4.27 -22.83 -0.35
N ALA A 51 -3.66 -21.65 -0.51
CA ALA A 51 -3.90 -20.83 -1.69
C ALA A 51 -3.31 -21.48 -2.94
N MET A 52 -4.15 -21.67 -3.96
CA MET A 52 -3.69 -22.09 -5.28
C MET A 52 -2.98 -20.96 -6.07
N PHE A 53 -3.20 -19.70 -5.66
CA PHE A 53 -2.64 -18.51 -6.31
C PHE A 53 -1.82 -17.71 -5.31
N CYS A 54 -0.62 -17.30 -5.73
CA CYS A 54 0.28 -16.48 -4.91
C CYS A 54 0.37 -15.03 -5.41
N ASP A 55 -0.46 -14.65 -6.38
CA ASP A 55 -0.50 -13.29 -6.91
C ASP A 55 -1.17 -12.34 -5.89
N ARG A 56 -0.43 -11.32 -5.47
CA ARG A 56 -0.85 -10.41 -4.40
C ARG A 56 -1.59 -9.22 -4.98
N ALA A 57 -2.80 -9.01 -4.49
CA ALA A 57 -3.56 -7.80 -4.70
C ALA A 57 -3.03 -6.68 -3.77
N PRO A 58 -3.55 -5.45 -3.87
CA PRO A 58 -3.32 -4.45 -2.84
C PRO A 58 -3.75 -5.00 -1.48
N LEU A 59 -2.95 -4.74 -0.44
CA LEU A 59 -3.23 -5.25 0.91
C LEU A 59 -4.66 -4.93 1.36
N LEU A 60 -5.12 -3.72 1.10
CA LEU A 60 -6.48 -3.26 1.34
C LEU A 60 -7.11 -2.92 -0.01
N THR A 61 -8.16 -3.64 -0.43
CA THR A 61 -8.83 -3.35 -1.71
C THR A 61 -9.76 -2.15 -1.62
N ARG A 62 -10.21 -1.84 -0.40
CA ARG A 62 -11.02 -0.67 -0.05
C ARG A 62 -10.46 0.00 1.21
N PRO A 63 -9.31 0.68 1.11
CA PRO A 63 -8.77 1.41 2.26
C PRO A 63 -9.74 2.52 2.69
N GLY A 64 -9.75 2.87 3.98
CA GLY A 64 -10.55 3.99 4.47
C GLY A 64 -9.94 5.33 4.02
N LYS A 65 -8.93 5.79 4.76
CA LYS A 65 -8.07 6.91 4.36
C LYS A 65 -6.61 6.56 4.56
N VAL A 66 -5.77 7.17 3.72
CA VAL A 66 -4.31 7.13 3.82
C VAL A 66 -3.84 8.49 4.31
N VAL A 67 -3.19 8.52 5.46
CA VAL A 67 -2.62 9.72 6.08
C VAL A 67 -1.11 9.64 5.96
N ARG A 68 -0.52 10.50 5.13
CA ARG A 68 0.93 10.57 4.93
C ARG A 68 1.47 11.76 5.69
N VAL A 69 2.45 11.52 6.55
CA VAL A 69 3.01 12.53 7.46
C VAL A 69 4.37 12.98 6.96
N ASP A 70 4.50 14.29 6.77
CA ASP A 70 5.78 14.94 6.54
C ASP A 70 6.35 15.40 7.89
N LEU A 71 7.35 14.65 8.38
CA LEU A 71 7.98 14.91 9.67
C LEU A 71 8.79 16.21 9.68
N GLY A 72 9.40 16.57 8.54
CA GLY A 72 10.18 17.80 8.41
C GLY A 72 9.32 19.06 8.41
N ARG A 73 8.14 18.99 7.77
CA ARG A 73 7.20 20.11 7.67
C ARG A 73 6.13 20.15 8.75
N ARG A 74 6.07 19.12 9.61
CA ARG A 74 5.02 18.95 10.63
C ARG A 74 3.61 19.09 10.05
N SER A 75 3.42 18.50 8.88
CA SER A 75 2.14 18.49 8.17
C SER A 75 1.76 17.06 7.79
N PHE A 76 0.50 16.86 7.42
CA PHE A 76 0.04 15.59 6.90
C PHE A 76 -0.91 15.80 5.73
N HIS A 77 -0.89 14.87 4.79
CA HIS A 77 -1.80 14.81 3.65
C HIS A 77 -2.74 13.64 3.81
N VAL A 78 -4.04 13.88 3.62
CA VAL A 78 -5.07 12.83 3.69
C VAL A 78 -5.58 12.53 2.29
N THR A 79 -5.41 11.29 1.86
CA THR A 79 -5.94 10.76 0.61
C THR A 79 -7.03 9.74 0.92
N ARG A 80 -8.12 9.72 0.14
CA ARG A 80 -9.11 8.63 0.13
C ARG A 80 -9.04 7.92 -1.21
N PRO A 81 -8.09 7.01 -1.40
CA PRO A 81 -7.92 6.34 -2.67
C PRO A 81 -9.13 5.43 -2.93
N GLU A 82 -9.71 5.52 -4.12
CA GLU A 82 -10.77 4.60 -4.55
C GLU A 82 -10.23 3.19 -4.83
N SER A 83 -8.93 3.11 -5.16
CA SER A 83 -8.19 1.86 -5.32
C SER A 83 -6.71 2.08 -5.04
N LEU A 84 -6.03 1.02 -4.60
CA LEU A 84 -4.57 0.94 -4.48
C LEU A 84 -4.03 -0.02 -5.53
N ALA A 85 -2.73 0.10 -5.83
CA ALA A 85 -1.98 -0.90 -6.57
C ALA A 85 -1.44 -1.98 -5.62
N GLY A 86 -1.33 -3.20 -6.13
CA GLY A 86 -0.64 -4.30 -5.47
C GLY A 86 0.88 -4.15 -5.56
N PRO A 87 1.61 -4.94 -4.75
CA PRO A 87 3.08 -4.85 -4.67
C PRO A 87 3.80 -5.20 -5.97
N ARG A 88 3.11 -5.83 -6.94
CA ARG A 88 3.65 -6.15 -8.28
C ARG A 88 2.81 -5.58 -9.43
N ASP A 89 1.86 -4.70 -9.11
CA ASP A 89 1.03 -4.10 -10.14
C ASP A 89 1.85 -3.04 -10.87
N ALA A 90 1.58 -2.90 -12.17
CA ALA A 90 2.12 -1.78 -12.92
C ALA A 90 1.51 -0.47 -12.43
N ILE A 91 2.35 0.57 -12.29
CA ILE A 91 1.88 1.92 -12.00
C ILE A 91 1.69 2.64 -13.32
N VAL A 92 0.50 3.18 -13.51
CA VAL A 92 0.11 3.85 -14.74
C VAL A 92 0.49 5.32 -14.68
N LEU A 93 1.26 5.77 -15.68
CA LEU A 93 1.55 7.17 -15.93
C LEU A 93 0.51 7.76 -16.90
N PRO A 94 -0.06 8.94 -16.61
CA PRO A 94 -0.81 9.71 -17.59
C PRO A 94 0.05 10.03 -18.82
N ASP A 95 -0.55 10.07 -20.01
CA ASP A 95 0.18 10.29 -21.28
C ASP A 95 1.08 11.50 -21.31
N GLU A 96 0.60 12.61 -20.75
CA GLU A 96 1.31 13.88 -20.73
C GLU A 96 2.51 13.86 -19.76
N SER A 97 2.60 12.83 -18.92
CA SER A 97 3.69 12.68 -17.94
C SER A 97 4.92 12.06 -18.59
N VAL A 98 5.98 12.87 -18.70
CA VAL A 98 7.30 12.41 -19.15
C VAL A 98 8.02 11.64 -18.04
N ALA A 99 7.91 12.11 -16.80
CA ALA A 99 8.49 11.49 -15.61
C ALA A 99 7.75 11.92 -14.34
N THR A 100 7.91 11.17 -13.24
CA THR A 100 7.24 11.43 -11.96
C THR A 100 8.19 11.26 -10.77
N THR A 101 7.90 11.96 -9.67
CA THR A 101 8.57 11.77 -8.39
C THR A 101 7.93 10.63 -7.62
N TRP A 102 8.72 9.90 -6.84
CA TRP A 102 8.24 8.83 -6.00
C TRP A 102 8.67 9.04 -4.54
N LYS A 103 8.05 8.26 -3.64
CA LYS A 103 8.43 8.13 -2.25
C LYS A 103 8.04 6.74 -1.77
N THR A 104 8.93 6.10 -1.03
CA THR A 104 8.59 4.90 -0.28
C THR A 104 8.62 5.19 1.22
N GLU A 105 7.57 4.76 1.91
CA GLU A 105 7.40 4.97 3.34
C GLU A 105 7.02 3.66 4.04
N PRO A 106 7.57 3.38 5.24
CA PRO A 106 6.93 2.44 6.14
C PRO A 106 5.53 2.97 6.50
N ALA A 107 4.61 2.05 6.69
CA ALA A 107 3.23 2.36 7.01
C ALA A 107 2.70 1.46 8.12
N VAL A 108 1.75 1.98 8.89
CA VAL A 108 0.92 1.20 9.81
C VAL A 108 -0.51 1.17 9.31
N VAL A 109 -1.14 0.00 9.44
CA VAL A 109 -2.58 -0.16 9.23
C VAL A 109 -3.27 -0.05 10.58
N ILE A 110 -4.29 0.80 10.65
CA ILE A 110 -5.07 1.04 11.85
C ILE A 110 -6.06 -0.13 12.04
N GLY A 111 -6.10 -0.65 13.25
CA GLY A 111 -7.05 -1.64 13.71
C GLY A 111 -8.22 -1.03 14.49
N ARG A 112 -8.94 -1.90 15.20
CA ARG A 112 -10.06 -1.50 16.05
C ARG A 112 -9.60 -0.62 17.21
N LEU A 113 -10.47 0.31 17.60
CA LEU A 113 -10.21 1.27 18.70
C LEU A 113 -8.99 2.18 18.45
N GLY A 114 -8.59 2.36 17.19
CA GLY A 114 -7.44 3.21 16.83
C GLY A 114 -6.08 2.60 17.16
N THR A 115 -6.01 1.29 17.44
CA THR A 115 -4.74 0.59 17.66
C THR A 115 -4.00 0.37 16.34
N ILE A 116 -2.71 0.05 16.40
CA ILE A 116 -1.95 -0.41 15.25
C ILE A 116 -2.23 -1.91 15.06
N ALA A 117 -2.83 -2.29 13.93
CA ALA A 117 -3.04 -3.69 13.57
C ALA A 117 -1.74 -4.35 13.09
N GLY A 118 -0.91 -3.60 12.36
CA GLY A 118 0.38 -4.06 11.88
C GLY A 118 1.05 -3.08 10.93
N PHE A 119 2.20 -3.48 10.43
CA PHE A 119 3.10 -2.70 9.60
C PHE A 119 3.10 -3.19 8.15
N SER A 120 3.32 -2.28 7.22
CA SER A 120 3.36 -2.53 5.77
C SER A 120 4.27 -1.52 5.06
N ILE A 121 4.36 -1.62 3.73
CA ILE A 121 5.09 -0.69 2.86
C ILE A 121 4.08 0.07 2.00
N LEU A 122 4.25 1.38 1.92
CA LEU A 122 3.50 2.25 1.02
C LEU A 122 4.45 2.92 0.02
N ASN A 123 4.24 2.68 -1.27
CA ASN A 123 4.87 3.45 -2.34
C ASN A 123 3.89 4.51 -2.86
N GLU A 124 4.34 5.76 -2.93
CA GLU A 124 3.69 6.83 -3.68
C GLU A 124 4.54 7.11 -4.93
N VAL A 125 4.05 6.81 -6.13
CA VAL A 125 4.84 6.94 -7.38
C VAL A 125 4.43 8.14 -8.22
N THR A 126 3.18 8.55 -8.14
CA THR A 126 2.76 9.88 -8.59
C THR A 126 1.66 10.37 -7.67
N VAL A 127 1.34 11.66 -7.69
CA VAL A 127 0.36 12.23 -6.75
C VAL A 127 -0.97 11.48 -6.89
N GLY A 128 -1.32 10.72 -5.86
CA GLY A 128 -2.55 9.92 -5.80
C GLY A 128 -2.42 8.44 -6.19
N TRP A 129 -1.32 8.01 -6.83
CA TRP A 129 -1.10 6.60 -7.14
C TRP A 129 -0.26 5.94 -6.06
N LEU A 130 -0.92 5.05 -5.32
CA LEU A 130 -0.40 4.41 -4.13
C LEU A 130 -0.35 2.89 -4.33
N SER A 131 0.75 2.26 -3.96
CA SER A 131 0.88 0.80 -3.83
C SER A 131 1.05 0.44 -2.36
N LEU A 132 0.29 -0.54 -1.86
CA LEU A 132 0.30 -0.96 -0.46
C LEU A 132 0.46 -2.47 -0.33
N GLY A 133 1.42 -2.90 0.50
CA GLY A 133 1.69 -4.31 0.77
C GLY A 133 3.17 -4.58 1.04
N PRO A 134 3.70 -5.76 0.68
CA PRO A 134 2.98 -6.93 0.19
C PRO A 134 2.17 -7.63 1.29
N ALA A 135 2.39 -7.25 2.55
CA ALA A 135 1.78 -7.86 3.72
C ALA A 135 1.51 -6.82 4.82
N LEU A 136 0.60 -7.17 5.71
CA LEU A 136 0.49 -6.62 7.05
C LEU A 136 1.23 -7.57 8.00
N VAL A 137 2.27 -7.09 8.66
CA VAL A 137 2.98 -7.84 9.70
C VAL A 137 2.56 -7.32 11.06
N THR A 138 2.04 -8.19 11.92
CA THR A 138 1.59 -7.79 13.25
C THR A 138 2.77 -7.50 14.17
N PRO A 139 2.61 -6.64 15.19
CA PRO A 139 3.73 -6.22 16.04
C PRO A 139 4.48 -7.38 16.70
N ASP A 140 3.78 -8.45 17.10
CA ASP A 140 4.35 -9.65 17.73
C ASP A 140 5.35 -10.44 16.85
N GLU A 141 5.35 -10.23 15.53
CA GLU A 141 6.33 -10.85 14.61
C GLU A 141 7.56 -9.98 14.38
N LEU A 142 7.52 -8.71 14.77
CA LEU A 142 8.59 -7.77 14.46
C LEU A 142 9.55 -7.59 15.63
N PRO A 143 10.86 -7.48 15.37
CA PRO A 143 11.82 -7.12 16.40
C PRO A 143 11.47 -5.72 16.94
N GLY A 144 11.23 -5.61 18.25
CA GLY A 144 10.84 -4.34 18.88
C GLY A 144 9.33 -4.07 18.93
N GLY A 145 8.49 -4.99 18.43
CA GLY A 145 7.04 -4.92 18.63
C GLY A 145 6.39 -3.73 17.91
N LEU A 146 5.77 -2.84 18.69
CA LEU A 146 5.15 -1.60 18.19
C LEU A 146 6.17 -0.50 17.83
N LEU A 147 7.44 -0.68 18.19
CA LEU A 147 8.54 0.24 17.87
C LEU A 147 9.64 -0.52 17.13
N PRO A 148 9.35 -1.08 15.95
CA PRO A 148 10.33 -1.90 15.26
C PRO A 148 11.42 -1.05 14.61
N ARG A 149 12.65 -1.58 14.61
CA ARG A 149 13.79 -1.01 13.88
C ARG A 149 14.04 -1.88 12.66
N LEU A 150 13.57 -1.43 11.50
CA LEU A 150 13.63 -2.14 10.24
C LEU A 150 14.44 -1.32 9.25
N THR A 151 15.16 -2.00 8.37
CA THR A 151 15.83 -1.34 7.25
C THR A 151 14.90 -1.28 6.05
N LEU A 152 14.80 -0.11 5.44
CA LEU A 152 14.14 0.11 4.16
C LEU A 152 15.21 0.30 3.09
N HIS A 153 15.08 -0.46 2.01
CA HIS A 153 15.90 -0.37 0.81
C HIS A 153 15.02 -0.03 -0.39
N SER A 154 15.49 0.85 -1.27
CA SER A 154 14.84 1.07 -2.56
C SER A 154 15.84 1.06 -3.70
N PHE A 155 15.42 0.49 -4.82
CA PHE A 155 16.18 0.40 -6.05
C PHE A 155 15.34 0.95 -7.21
N VAL A 156 16.02 1.60 -8.16
CA VAL A 156 15.42 2.01 -9.42
C VAL A 156 16.25 1.41 -10.54
N ASP A 157 15.60 0.61 -11.37
CA ASP A 157 16.24 -0.13 -12.47
C ASP A 157 17.46 -0.94 -11.97
N GLY A 158 17.29 -1.63 -10.83
CA GLY A 158 18.33 -2.41 -10.16
C GLY A 158 19.43 -1.61 -9.45
N ARG A 159 19.40 -0.27 -9.50
CA ARG A 159 20.39 0.58 -8.83
C ARG A 159 19.92 0.96 -7.43
N PRO A 160 20.71 0.75 -6.37
CA PRO A 160 20.34 1.17 -5.02
C PRO A 160 20.31 2.70 -4.93
N VAL A 161 19.20 3.26 -4.48
CA VAL A 161 18.96 4.71 -4.42
C VAL A 161 18.53 5.22 -3.05
N GLN A 162 18.04 4.33 -2.18
CA GLN A 162 17.66 4.66 -0.81
C GLN A 162 18.03 3.52 0.13
N LYS A 163 18.59 3.88 1.29
CA LYS A 163 18.72 3.01 2.46
C LYS A 163 18.43 3.84 3.71
N THR A 164 17.45 3.45 4.51
CA THR A 164 17.12 4.15 5.76
C THR A 164 16.66 3.17 6.83
N ASP A 165 16.79 3.55 8.09
CA ASP A 165 16.32 2.77 9.25
C ASP A 165 15.03 3.41 9.77
N THR A 166 14.07 2.61 10.23
CA THR A 166 12.81 3.12 10.80
C THR A 166 12.90 3.50 12.26
N GLY A 167 14.08 3.42 12.88
CA GLY A 167 14.24 3.50 14.32
C GLY A 167 14.12 4.89 14.93
N ASP A 168 13.97 5.93 14.13
CA ASP A 168 13.54 7.28 14.54
C ASP A 168 12.04 7.53 14.32
N LEU A 169 11.31 6.57 13.74
CA LEU A 169 9.87 6.63 13.54
C LEU A 169 9.11 6.00 14.72
N ASP A 170 8.49 6.85 15.54
CA ASP A 170 7.54 6.41 16.58
C ASP A 170 6.10 6.48 16.04
N PHE A 171 5.64 5.38 15.44
CA PHE A 171 4.26 5.27 14.93
C PHE A 171 3.21 5.32 16.05
N VAL A 172 3.54 4.93 17.29
CA VAL A 172 2.60 5.01 18.42
C VAL A 172 2.33 6.47 18.77
N ALA A 173 3.40 7.26 18.95
CA ALA A 173 3.28 8.69 19.19
C ALA A 173 2.64 9.40 17.99
N LEU A 174 2.94 8.97 16.77
CA LEU A 174 2.36 9.55 15.57
C LEU A 174 0.85 9.32 15.48
N VAL A 175 0.40 8.07 15.63
CA VAL A 175 -1.03 7.70 15.65
C VAL A 175 -1.75 8.44 16.78
N HIS A 176 -1.14 8.52 17.97
CA HIS A 176 -1.69 9.27 19.09
C HIS A 176 -1.86 10.76 18.78
N ARG A 177 -0.87 11.40 18.14
CA ARG A 177 -0.96 12.81 17.77
C ARG A 177 -1.99 13.06 16.67
N LEU A 178 -2.03 12.19 15.66
CA LEU A 178 -3.02 12.29 14.58
C LEU A 178 -4.45 12.11 15.12
N SER A 179 -4.66 11.20 16.08
CA SER A 179 -5.99 10.96 16.66
C SER A 179 -6.57 12.16 17.42
N GLN A 180 -5.74 13.15 17.79
CA GLN A 180 -6.22 14.42 18.35
C GLN A 180 -6.86 15.34 17.29
N HIS A 181 -6.59 15.11 16.01
CA HIS A 181 -7.00 15.99 14.91
C HIS A 181 -7.97 15.30 13.93
N LEU A 182 -7.89 13.98 13.81
CA LEU A 182 -8.73 13.18 12.93
C LEU A 182 -9.12 11.86 13.58
N ARG A 183 -10.32 11.39 13.30
CA ARG A 183 -10.75 10.04 13.65
C ARG A 183 -9.97 9.02 12.82
N LEU A 184 -9.36 8.02 13.46
CA LEU A 184 -8.72 6.89 12.82
C LEU A 184 -9.58 5.63 12.99
N ASP A 185 -9.98 5.03 11.88
CA ASP A 185 -10.87 3.89 11.78
C ASP A 185 -10.11 2.64 11.30
N PRO A 186 -10.61 1.42 11.57
CA PRO A 186 -9.99 0.20 11.09
C PRO A 186 -9.85 0.19 9.56
N GLY A 187 -8.67 -0.18 9.08
CA GLY A 187 -8.34 -0.17 7.65
C GLY A 187 -7.86 1.19 7.12
N ASP A 188 -7.72 2.20 7.98
CA ASP A 188 -6.93 3.38 7.63
C ASP A 188 -5.44 3.05 7.61
N VAL A 189 -4.67 3.84 6.87
CA VAL A 189 -3.22 3.70 6.75
C VAL A 189 -2.56 4.99 7.19
N VAL A 190 -1.55 4.90 8.04
CA VAL A 190 -0.67 6.02 8.40
C VAL A 190 0.73 5.70 7.91
N ALA A 191 1.28 6.54 7.05
CA ALA A 191 2.64 6.39 6.54
C ALA A 191 3.49 7.61 6.90
N ALA A 192 4.77 7.39 7.17
CA ALA A 192 5.70 8.45 7.51
C ALA A 192 7.11 8.06 7.06
N GLY A 193 7.86 9.04 6.55
CA GLY A 193 9.23 8.84 6.12
C GLY A 193 9.93 10.16 5.85
N HIS A 194 11.26 10.14 5.95
CA HIS A 194 12.05 11.34 6.14
C HIS A 194 12.33 12.11 4.84
N GLU A 195 12.62 11.45 3.71
CA GLU A 195 13.11 12.16 2.52
C GLU A 195 12.58 11.56 1.22
N LYS A 196 12.32 12.45 0.23
CA LYS A 196 12.13 12.05 -1.16
C LYS A 196 13.49 11.89 -1.82
N VAL A 197 13.71 10.79 -2.52
CA VAL A 197 14.90 10.63 -3.36
C VAL A 197 14.79 11.59 -4.56
N PRO A 198 15.81 12.41 -4.88
CA PRO A 198 15.79 13.33 -6.01
C PRO A 198 16.03 12.60 -7.34
N LEU A 199 15.28 11.52 -7.57
CA LEU A 199 15.31 10.70 -8.77
C LEU A 199 13.90 10.58 -9.32
N LEU A 200 13.75 10.81 -10.61
CA LEU A 200 12.47 10.66 -11.29
C LEU A 200 12.36 9.28 -11.94
N LEU A 201 11.13 8.78 -12.03
CA LEU A 201 10.79 7.56 -12.74
C LEU A 201 10.09 7.92 -14.05
N SER A 202 10.41 7.20 -15.12
CA SER A 202 9.79 7.35 -16.43
C SER A 202 9.08 6.06 -16.84
N GLU A 203 8.47 6.07 -18.02
CA GLU A 203 7.98 4.84 -18.64
C GLU A 203 9.08 3.76 -18.67
N GLY A 204 8.73 2.53 -18.31
CA GLY A 204 9.64 1.39 -18.27
C GLY A 204 10.49 1.30 -17.01
N SER A 205 10.57 2.37 -16.19
CA SER A 205 11.29 2.32 -14.92
C SER A 205 10.69 1.27 -13.99
N VAL A 206 11.55 0.55 -13.28
CA VAL A 206 11.17 -0.41 -12.23
C VAL A 206 11.54 0.17 -10.87
N LEU A 207 10.53 0.42 -10.03
CA LEU A 207 10.73 0.77 -8.62
C LEU A 207 10.64 -0.50 -7.78
N GLU A 208 11.75 -0.84 -7.15
CA GLU A 208 11.83 -1.93 -6.19
C GLU A 208 11.94 -1.35 -4.78
N THR A 209 11.22 -1.92 -3.82
CA THR A 209 11.38 -1.55 -2.40
C THR A 209 11.27 -2.76 -1.51
N GLU A 210 12.19 -2.86 -0.57
CA GLU A 210 12.18 -3.84 0.49
C GLU A 210 12.13 -3.15 1.87
N ILE A 211 11.35 -3.69 2.79
CA ILE A 211 11.55 -3.45 4.22
C ILE A 211 11.74 -4.81 4.88
N ASP A 212 12.83 -4.95 5.64
CA ASP A 212 13.17 -6.15 6.39
C ASP A 212 11.95 -6.66 7.19
N GLU A 213 11.75 -7.97 7.25
CA GLU A 213 10.61 -8.65 7.90
C GLU A 213 9.23 -8.42 7.25
N ILE A 214 9.01 -7.28 6.57
CA ILE A 214 7.74 -6.95 5.92
C ILE A 214 7.66 -7.55 4.51
N GLY A 215 8.66 -7.31 3.67
CA GLY A 215 8.77 -7.89 2.34
C GLY A 215 9.06 -6.87 1.25
N PHE A 216 8.65 -7.19 0.03
CA PHE A 216 9.12 -6.56 -1.20
C PHE A 216 8.00 -6.07 -2.12
N HIS A 217 8.20 -4.92 -2.74
CA HIS A 217 7.46 -4.35 -3.88
C HIS A 217 8.36 -4.30 -5.12
N GLU A 218 7.75 -4.52 -6.27
CA GLU A 218 8.33 -4.33 -7.60
C GLU A 218 7.25 -3.74 -8.51
N ASN A 219 7.28 -2.42 -8.69
CA ASN A 219 6.28 -1.73 -9.49
C ASN A 219 6.92 -1.22 -10.79
N VAL A 220 6.46 -1.73 -11.93
CA VAL A 220 6.87 -1.25 -13.26
C VAL A 220 6.01 -0.09 -13.69
N LEU A 221 6.62 1.01 -14.14
CA LEU A 221 5.88 2.16 -14.67
C LEU A 221 5.51 1.93 -16.13
N LYS A 222 4.22 2.07 -16.43
CA LYS A 222 3.68 1.95 -17.78
C LYS A 222 2.95 3.22 -18.16
N ARG A 223 3.26 3.79 -19.32
CA ARG A 223 2.42 4.82 -19.92
C ARG A 223 1.18 4.15 -20.52
N VAL A 224 0.03 4.79 -20.39
CA VAL A 224 -1.18 4.35 -21.10
C VAL A 224 -1.71 5.49 -21.94
N GLU A 225 -1.97 5.20 -23.22
CA GLU A 225 -2.65 6.15 -24.09
C GLU A 225 -4.03 6.51 -23.52
N TRP A 226 -4.15 7.75 -23.06
CA TRP A 226 -5.39 8.42 -22.78
C TRP A 226 -6.08 8.69 -24.11
N VAL A 227 -6.88 7.71 -24.54
CA VAL A 227 -7.80 7.90 -25.65
C VAL A 227 -8.84 8.92 -25.19
N SER A 228 -8.57 10.20 -25.50
CA SER A 228 -9.57 11.26 -25.40
C SER A 228 -10.82 10.77 -26.10
N PRO A 229 -12.01 10.77 -25.46
CA PRO A 229 -13.24 10.44 -26.17
C PRO A 229 -13.29 11.41 -27.35
N SER A 230 -13.15 10.87 -28.56
CA SER A 230 -13.26 11.67 -29.77
C SER A 230 -14.59 12.40 -29.64
N PRO A 231 -14.66 13.73 -29.82
CA PRO A 231 -15.95 14.41 -29.81
C PRO A 231 -16.77 13.70 -30.88
N GLY A 232 -17.76 12.93 -30.43
CA GLY A 232 -18.49 12.04 -31.31
C GLY A 232 -19.05 12.90 -32.42
N ARG A 233 -18.61 12.68 -33.66
CA ARG A 233 -19.37 13.19 -34.80
C ARG A 233 -20.69 12.46 -34.75
N CYS A 234 -21.69 13.12 -34.18
CA CYS A 234 -23.09 12.76 -34.31
C CYS A 234 -23.32 12.53 -35.82
N ARG A 235 -23.61 11.29 -36.24
CA ARG A 235 -23.88 10.95 -37.66
C ARG A 235 -25.00 11.87 -38.13
N GLY A 236 -24.67 12.86 -38.96
CA GLY A 236 -25.63 13.88 -39.41
C GLY A 236 -25.18 15.34 -39.31
N GLY A 237 -23.95 15.65 -38.89
CA GLY A 237 -23.36 16.98 -39.12
C GLY A 237 -23.89 18.13 -38.25
N ARG A 238 -24.59 17.86 -37.14
CA ARG A 238 -24.90 18.88 -36.12
C ARG A 238 -24.01 18.70 -34.90
N ARG A 239 -23.46 19.81 -34.38
CA ARG A 239 -22.70 19.82 -33.12
C ARG A 239 -23.66 19.41 -32.01
N CYS A 240 -23.19 18.53 -31.15
CA CYS A 240 -23.92 18.13 -29.96
C CYS A 240 -23.57 19.16 -28.86
N GLY A 241 -24.57 19.98 -28.47
CA GLY A 241 -24.44 21.09 -27.53
C GLY A 241 -24.70 22.46 -28.18
N ASP A 242 -25.98 22.75 -28.45
CA ASP A 242 -26.53 24.11 -28.40
C ASP A 242 -27.08 24.34 -26.99
#